data_AF-A0A7S3CH11-F1
#
_entry.id   AF-A0A7S3CH11-F1
#
_cell.length_a   1.000
_cell.length_b   1.000
_cell.length_c   1.000
_cell.angle_alpha   90.00
_cell.angle_beta   90.00
_cell.angle_gamma   90.00
#
_symmetry.space_group_name_H-M   'P 1'
#
loop_
_entity.id
_entity.type
_entity.pdbx_description
1 polymer ?
#
loop_
_entity_poly.entity_id
_entity_poly.type
_entity_poly.pdbx_seq_one_letter_code
_entity_poly.pdbx_strand_id
1 'polypeptide(L)'
;MASPGARLQARRPVGSHGVRSPRCVRWTRIDRIPRARPGPEGDEAEPTRQKEDLLLEPDAKVLFVACLTGLWTGSGVVGLNKAIHLVEDSVAHVDWHGVFVPEALAVPVLGGATVSLAKVAVGKEGGGRLKPIVDSVLAAVTLGTGFSLGPEGPSVDIGKSLAKSFRRAVPGGCYTALLAAGSAAGISAGFNAPISGVFFALETVLERESTGDAAATRGEPPPKEALDLAVVTLASVLAAIVSQIGLGSEPAMTIPEYRLGSYLDFPLYLVLGFLSGGVSQTFTKSVAIGTDWVDGLLAARGVGREVLPVLGGVAVGAIAMVSPEVTYQGFQNFNRILLQGGDFTIPALGLICVSKILATSISRASGLTGGLYAPTLFLGAVTGSLYGKLLDNLLAGTQLESLVAGQESFALVGMASTLAAVCRVPLTSTLLLFELTRDYGIVLPTLGGVALSFLFVSSSEKLEKPQQTLFPTAGAAADRESAKEAAAVRAAYDEGYRDCSLGKGNKYTVNAGGGSSSMGED
;
A
#
# COMPACT_ATOMS: atom_id res chain seq x y z
N MET A 1 26.00 -20.61 -69.54
CA MET A 1 25.53 -20.15 -70.87
C MET A 1 25.04 -18.72 -70.74
N ALA A 2 25.69 -17.82 -71.47
CA ALA A 2 25.31 -16.47 -71.92
C ALA A 2 24.16 -15.69 -71.25
N SER A 3 24.51 -14.52 -70.69
CA SER A 3 23.74 -13.25 -70.77
C SER A 3 23.65 -12.80 -72.24
N PRO A 4 22.67 -12.00 -72.75
CA PRO A 4 22.45 -10.56 -72.45
C PRO A 4 20.95 -10.15 -72.53
N GLY A 5 20.43 -8.94 -72.28
CA GLY A 5 20.93 -7.58 -72.19
C GLY A 5 20.10 -6.67 -73.13
N ALA A 6 19.46 -5.61 -72.60
CA ALA A 6 19.13 -4.30 -73.22
C ALA A 6 18.08 -3.56 -72.35
N ARG A 7 18.30 -2.38 -71.74
CA ARG A 7 18.44 -1.00 -72.29
C ARG A 7 17.22 -0.59 -73.13
N LEU A 8 16.50 0.52 -72.93
CA LEU A 8 16.85 1.90 -72.52
C LEU A 8 15.57 2.68 -72.13
N GLN A 9 15.74 3.72 -71.28
CA GLN A 9 15.13 5.07 -71.30
C GLN A 9 13.59 5.24 -71.39
N ALA A 10 12.95 6.29 -70.88
CA ALA A 10 13.23 7.40 -69.98
C ALA A 10 11.90 8.17 -69.83
N ARG A 11 11.70 8.83 -68.69
CA ARG A 11 10.96 10.10 -68.43
C ARG A 11 10.12 10.02 -67.14
N ARG A 12 10.47 10.90 -66.20
CA ARG A 12 9.57 11.43 -65.16
C ARG A 12 8.70 12.53 -65.79
N PRO A 13 7.49 12.85 -65.28
CA PRO A 13 7.30 13.70 -64.08
C PRO A 13 6.14 13.26 -63.15
N VAL A 14 6.27 13.39 -61.82
CA VAL A 14 5.66 14.40 -60.88
C VAL A 14 4.19 14.16 -60.50
N GLY A 15 3.91 14.19 -59.18
CA GLY A 15 2.57 14.34 -58.57
C GLY A 15 2.31 13.35 -57.41
N SER A 16 2.76 13.60 -56.18
CA SER A 16 2.00 14.16 -55.04
C SER A 16 0.70 13.41 -54.65
N HIS A 17 0.76 12.68 -53.52
CA HIS A 17 -0.24 12.52 -52.43
C HIS A 17 0.28 11.34 -51.58
N GLY A 18 0.66 11.49 -50.32
CA GLY A 18 -0.22 11.77 -49.19
C GLY A 18 -0.62 10.44 -48.53
N VAL A 19 0.03 10.09 -47.41
CA VAL A 19 -0.46 9.29 -46.24
C VAL A 19 0.76 8.81 -45.45
N ARG A 20 0.85 9.24 -44.18
CA ARG A 20 1.88 8.86 -43.21
C ARG A 20 1.50 7.53 -42.56
N SER A 21 2.42 6.57 -42.54
CA SER A 21 2.39 5.42 -41.63
C SER A 21 3.47 5.60 -40.53
N PRO A 22 3.22 5.15 -39.28
CA PRO A 22 4.15 5.35 -38.17
C PRO A 22 5.38 4.44 -38.32
N ARG A 23 6.57 5.04 -38.16
CA ARG A 23 7.88 4.36 -38.28
C ARG A 23 8.16 3.50 -37.05
N CYS A 24 8.38 2.20 -37.29
CA CYS A 24 9.18 1.34 -36.42
C CYS A 24 10.59 1.92 -36.27
N VAL A 25 11.02 2.11 -35.03
CA VAL A 25 12.41 2.48 -34.68
C VAL A 25 13.28 1.24 -34.80
N ARG A 26 14.19 1.26 -35.78
CA ARG A 26 15.20 0.24 -36.03
C ARG A 26 16.47 0.65 -35.27
N TRP A 27 16.90 -0.18 -34.33
CA TRP A 27 18.18 -0.01 -33.63
C TRP A 27 19.35 -0.13 -34.62
N THR A 28 20.10 0.96 -34.83
CA THR A 28 21.34 0.94 -35.63
C THR A 28 22.54 1.23 -34.73
N ARG A 29 23.32 0.16 -34.54
CA ARG A 29 24.79 0.03 -34.50
C ARG A 29 25.60 1.34 -34.34
N ILE A 30 26.32 1.41 -33.23
CA ILE A 30 27.34 2.42 -32.90
C ILE A 30 28.55 2.25 -33.84
N ASP A 31 28.91 3.30 -34.58
CA ASP A 31 30.18 3.39 -35.29
C ASP A 31 30.78 4.80 -35.18
N ARG A 32 32.04 4.82 -34.71
CA ARG A 32 33.11 5.84 -34.87
C ARG A 32 32.98 7.21 -34.20
N ILE A 33 33.78 7.38 -33.14
CA ILE A 33 34.27 8.66 -32.60
C ILE A 33 35.37 9.21 -33.55
N PRO A 34 35.32 10.49 -33.99
CA PRO A 34 36.41 11.08 -34.77
C PRO A 34 37.57 11.51 -33.87
N ARG A 35 38.81 11.16 -34.26
CA ARG A 35 40.05 11.63 -33.62
C ARG A 35 40.28 13.12 -33.94
N ALA A 36 40.40 13.95 -32.90
CA ALA A 36 40.88 15.33 -33.00
C ALA A 36 42.43 15.35 -33.17
N ARG A 37 42.94 16.35 -33.90
CA ARG A 37 44.38 16.58 -34.15
C ARG A 37 45.06 17.20 -32.91
N PRO A 38 46.36 16.93 -32.64
CA PRO A 38 47.07 17.54 -31.53
C PRO A 38 47.48 18.99 -31.85
N GLY A 39 47.19 19.92 -30.94
CA GLY A 39 47.80 21.25 -30.85
C GLY A 39 48.96 21.23 -29.85
N PRO A 40 49.83 22.25 -29.86
CA PRO A 40 51.16 22.19 -29.25
C PRO A 40 51.14 22.29 -27.72
N GLU A 41 52.15 21.67 -27.12
CA GLU A 41 52.45 21.54 -25.69
C GLU A 41 52.43 22.88 -24.93
N GLY A 42 51.77 22.87 -23.77
CA GLY A 42 51.76 23.95 -22.80
C GLY A 42 50.92 23.58 -21.57
N ASP A 43 51.60 23.50 -20.43
CA ASP A 43 51.14 23.27 -19.06
C ASP A 43 50.45 21.94 -18.74
N GLU A 44 51.21 21.08 -18.06
CA GLU A 44 50.73 19.94 -17.28
C GLU A 44 49.79 20.41 -16.17
N ALA A 45 48.50 20.54 -16.49
CA ALA A 45 47.44 20.49 -15.50
C ALA A 45 47.09 19.01 -15.27
N GLU A 46 47.60 18.48 -14.17
CA GLU A 46 47.27 17.20 -13.58
C GLU A 46 45.74 16.98 -13.60
N PRO A 47 45.20 15.97 -14.31
CA PRO A 47 43.77 15.72 -14.28
C PRO A 47 43.46 15.11 -12.91
N THR A 48 42.77 15.88 -12.08
CA THR A 48 42.15 15.46 -10.82
C THR A 48 41.50 14.08 -10.98
N ARG A 49 42.22 13.03 -10.56
CA ARG A 49 41.70 11.70 -10.23
C ARG A 49 40.88 11.77 -8.94
N GLN A 50 39.79 12.50 -8.97
CA GLN A 50 38.81 12.54 -7.90
C GLN A 50 37.43 12.69 -8.53
N LYS A 51 36.76 11.56 -8.81
CA LYS A 51 35.27 11.46 -8.79
C LYS A 51 34.68 10.08 -9.12
N GLU A 52 35.46 9.03 -9.27
CA GLU A 52 34.91 7.67 -9.51
C GLU A 52 34.99 6.74 -8.28
N ASP A 53 35.68 7.14 -7.21
CA ASP A 53 35.82 6.37 -5.96
C ASP A 53 34.88 6.83 -4.82
N LEU A 54 33.77 7.52 -5.11
CA LEU A 54 32.74 7.74 -4.08
C LEU A 54 31.85 6.48 -3.97
N LEU A 55 32.49 5.38 -3.57
CA LEU A 55 31.84 4.18 -3.06
C LEU A 55 30.75 4.62 -2.10
N LEU A 56 29.50 4.22 -2.40
CA LEU A 56 28.33 4.40 -1.56
C LEU A 56 28.52 3.65 -0.25
N GLU A 57 29.31 4.15 0.69
CA GLU A 57 29.16 3.73 2.08
C GLU A 57 27.86 4.37 2.60
N PRO A 58 26.91 3.57 3.11
CA PRO A 58 25.82 4.11 3.91
C PRO A 58 26.44 4.98 4.99
N ASP A 59 25.97 6.23 5.13
CA ASP A 59 26.29 6.97 6.33
C ASP A 59 25.78 6.12 7.50
N ALA A 60 26.68 5.59 8.32
CA ALA A 60 26.40 4.57 9.33
C ALA A 60 25.25 5.01 10.26
N LYS A 61 25.08 6.32 10.42
CA LYS A 61 23.95 6.95 11.11
C LYS A 61 22.60 6.62 10.47
N VAL A 62 22.48 6.69 9.14
CA VAL A 62 21.24 6.40 8.42
C VAL A 62 20.88 4.92 8.57
N LEU A 63 21.87 4.03 8.43
CA LEU A 63 21.65 2.60 8.62
C LEU A 63 21.22 2.29 10.05
N PHE A 64 21.87 2.90 11.05
CA PHE A 64 21.50 2.75 12.46
C PHE A 64 20.07 3.23 12.75
N VAL A 65 19.68 4.39 12.21
CA VAL A 65 18.32 4.92 12.36
C VAL A 65 17.30 4.02 11.66
N ALA A 66 17.65 3.42 10.52
CA ALA A 66 16.81 2.44 9.83
C ALA A 66 16.60 1.18 10.67
N CYS A 67 17.66 0.68 11.32
CA CYS A 67 17.56 -0.45 12.25
C CYS A 67 16.60 -0.15 13.40
N LEU A 68 16.75 1.02 14.03
CA LEU A 68 15.84 1.45 15.08
C LEU A 68 14.40 1.53 14.55
N THR A 69 14.20 2.11 13.37
CA THR A 69 12.89 2.20 12.74
C THR A 69 12.27 0.82 12.55
N GLY A 70 13.02 -0.16 12.03
CA GLY A 70 12.55 -1.55 11.89
C GLY A 70 12.19 -2.20 13.24
N LEU A 71 13.08 -2.12 14.24
CA LEU A 71 12.87 -2.71 15.57
C LEU A 71 11.64 -2.13 16.29
N TRP A 72 11.50 -0.80 16.29
CA TRP A 72 10.37 -0.12 16.92
C TRP A 72 9.07 -0.34 16.15
N THR A 73 9.13 -0.41 14.81
CA THR A 73 7.94 -0.71 13.99
C THR A 73 7.45 -2.12 14.28
N GLY A 74 8.34 -3.12 14.24
CA GLY A 74 7.99 -4.50 14.58
C GLY A 74 7.38 -4.61 15.99
N SER A 75 7.98 -3.95 16.99
CA SER A 75 7.43 -3.92 18.35
C SER A 75 6.06 -3.27 18.42
N GLY A 76 5.85 -2.17 17.68
CA GLY A 76 4.57 -1.49 17.59
C GLY A 76 3.48 -2.34 16.93
N VAL A 77 3.81 -3.07 15.86
CA VAL A 77 2.88 -4.00 15.20
C VAL A 77 2.52 -5.17 16.12
N VAL A 78 3.48 -5.73 16.86
CA VAL A 78 3.20 -6.76 17.90
C VAL A 78 2.26 -6.20 18.96
N GLY A 79 2.50 -4.97 19.43
CA GLY A 79 1.64 -4.30 20.40
C GLY A 79 0.22 -4.08 19.88
N LEU A 80 0.08 -3.65 18.63
CA LEU A 80 -1.22 -3.51 17.96
C LEU A 80 -1.95 -4.86 17.89
N ASN A 81 -1.29 -5.92 17.46
CA ASN A 81 -1.89 -7.25 17.34
C ASN A 81 -2.34 -7.80 18.70
N LYS A 82 -1.50 -7.66 19.75
CA LYS A 82 -1.88 -8.03 21.12
C LYS A 82 -3.05 -7.20 21.65
N ALA A 83 -3.13 -5.91 21.30
CA ALA A 83 -4.25 -5.07 21.68
C ALA A 83 -5.56 -5.49 20.99
N ILE A 84 -5.50 -5.92 19.72
CA ILE A 84 -6.66 -6.46 19.01
C ILE A 84 -7.18 -7.71 19.73
N HIS A 85 -6.30 -8.66 20.03
CA HIS A 85 -6.69 -9.88 20.75
C HIS A 85 -7.21 -9.61 22.16
N LEU A 86 -6.62 -8.64 22.88
CA LEU A 86 -7.13 -8.24 24.19
C LEU A 86 -8.58 -7.74 24.11
N VAL A 87 -8.93 -6.97 23.08
CA VAL A 87 -10.31 -6.51 22.85
C VAL A 87 -11.21 -7.68 22.47
N GLU A 88 -10.77 -8.54 21.56
CA GLU A 88 -11.50 -9.75 21.12
C GLU A 88 -11.83 -10.67 22.31
N ASP A 89 -10.82 -10.99 23.14
CA ASP A 89 -10.98 -11.78 24.36
C ASP A 89 -11.92 -11.10 25.36
N SER A 90 -11.77 -9.78 25.56
CA SER A 90 -12.63 -9.03 26.49
C SER A 90 -14.11 -9.09 26.10
N VAL A 91 -14.39 -9.09 24.80
CA VAL A 91 -15.75 -9.19 24.27
C VAL A 91 -16.28 -10.62 24.39
N ALA A 92 -15.45 -11.62 24.15
CA ALA A 92 -15.84 -13.03 24.21
C ALA A 92 -16.20 -13.52 25.63
N HIS A 93 -15.64 -12.90 26.67
CA HIS A 93 -15.95 -13.24 28.08
C HIS A 93 -17.25 -12.61 28.60
N VAL A 94 -17.93 -11.77 27.81
CA VAL A 94 -19.21 -11.18 28.20
C VAL A 94 -20.31 -12.23 28.01
N ASP A 95 -21.05 -12.55 29.08
CA ASP A 95 -22.20 -13.45 28.99
C ASP A 95 -23.36 -12.78 28.22
N TRP A 96 -23.43 -13.05 26.92
CA TRP A 96 -24.50 -12.56 26.05
C TRP A 96 -25.85 -13.25 26.26
N HIS A 97 -25.90 -14.35 27.02
CA HIS A 97 -27.10 -15.15 27.27
C HIS A 97 -28.25 -14.38 27.98
N GLY A 98 -27.96 -13.22 28.59
CA GLY A 98 -28.97 -12.33 29.20
C GLY A 98 -29.38 -11.12 28.36
N VAL A 99 -28.78 -10.92 27.18
CA VAL A 99 -28.99 -9.73 26.35
C VAL A 99 -29.99 -10.06 25.24
N PHE A 100 -31.05 -9.26 25.09
CA PHE A 100 -32.09 -9.45 24.05
C PHE A 100 -31.57 -9.25 22.61
N VAL A 101 -30.36 -8.70 22.47
CA VAL A 101 -29.72 -8.39 21.18
C VAL A 101 -28.68 -9.46 20.87
N PRO A 102 -28.68 -10.05 19.65
CA PRO A 102 -27.67 -11.02 19.23
C PRO A 102 -26.25 -10.47 19.38
N GLU A 103 -25.32 -11.29 19.85
CA GLU A 103 -23.90 -10.94 20.01
C GLU A 103 -23.31 -10.33 18.74
N ALA A 104 -23.60 -10.93 17.58
CA ALA A 104 -23.16 -10.46 16.26
C ALA A 104 -23.57 -9.00 15.96
N LEU A 105 -24.63 -8.49 16.59
CA LEU A 105 -25.06 -7.10 16.47
C LEU A 105 -24.54 -6.25 17.63
N ALA A 106 -24.56 -6.76 18.86
CA ALA A 106 -24.18 -6.00 20.04
C ALA A 106 -22.69 -5.63 20.05
N VAL A 107 -21.83 -6.56 19.62
CA VAL A 107 -20.37 -6.38 19.64
C VAL A 107 -19.91 -5.23 18.73
N PRO A 108 -20.26 -5.19 17.42
CA PRO A 108 -19.87 -4.07 16.57
C PRO A 108 -20.48 -2.73 17.01
N VAL A 109 -21.68 -2.73 17.60
CA VAL A 109 -22.31 -1.51 18.12
C VAL A 109 -21.53 -0.92 19.29
N LEU A 110 -21.09 -1.76 20.23
CA LEU A 110 -20.23 -1.34 21.33
C LEU A 110 -18.85 -0.85 20.83
N GLY A 111 -18.28 -1.53 19.84
CA GLY A 111 -17.07 -1.08 19.15
C GLY A 111 -17.22 0.28 18.48
N GLY A 112 -18.33 0.49 17.78
CA GLY A 112 -18.69 1.78 17.20
C GLY A 112 -18.81 2.88 18.26
N ALA A 113 -19.48 2.59 19.38
CA ALA A 113 -19.67 3.54 20.48
C ALA A 113 -18.35 3.92 21.16
N THR A 114 -17.47 2.96 21.41
CA THR A 114 -16.15 3.21 22.01
C THR A 114 -15.25 4.02 21.07
N VAL A 115 -15.22 3.71 19.77
CA VAL A 115 -14.48 4.51 18.77
C VAL A 115 -15.05 5.92 18.65
N SER A 116 -16.38 6.06 18.68
CA SER A 116 -17.06 7.35 18.68
C SER A 116 -16.61 8.21 19.87
N LEU A 117 -16.75 7.69 21.09
CA LEU A 117 -16.37 8.39 22.32
C LEU A 117 -14.88 8.75 22.35
N ALA A 118 -14.02 7.84 21.93
CA ALA A 118 -12.58 8.09 21.87
C ALA A 118 -12.24 9.24 20.90
N LYS A 119 -12.92 9.33 19.75
CA LYS A 119 -12.75 10.45 18.82
C LYS A 119 -13.26 11.78 19.38
N VAL A 120 -14.35 11.77 20.14
CA VAL A 120 -14.84 12.97 20.84
C VAL A 120 -13.80 13.43 21.87
N ALA A 121 -13.29 12.49 22.67
CA ALA A 121 -12.36 12.76 23.77
C ALA A 121 -10.99 13.28 23.27
N VAL A 122 -10.49 12.77 22.14
CA VAL A 122 -9.25 13.25 21.52
C VAL A 122 -9.44 14.62 20.86
N GLY A 123 -10.68 14.98 20.51
CA GLY A 123 -11.03 16.26 19.90
C GLY A 123 -10.44 16.46 18.50
N LYS A 124 -10.82 17.57 17.84
CA LYS A 124 -10.26 17.95 16.52
C LYS A 124 -8.78 18.38 16.60
N GLU A 125 -8.30 18.78 17.78
CA GLU A 125 -6.95 19.31 18.01
C GLU A 125 -5.95 18.28 18.55
N GLY A 126 -6.37 17.03 18.84
CA GLY A 126 -5.48 15.94 19.25
C GLY A 126 -4.47 15.50 18.18
N GLY A 127 -4.45 16.14 17.01
CA GLY A 127 -3.59 15.89 15.85
C GLY A 127 -2.12 16.29 16.02
N GLY A 128 -1.58 16.19 17.24
CA GLY A 128 -0.15 16.35 17.50
C GLY A 128 0.65 15.08 17.16
N ARG A 129 1.85 14.98 17.74
CA ARG A 129 2.79 13.84 17.64
C ARG A 129 2.19 12.48 18.04
N LEU A 130 1.04 12.46 18.73
CA LEU A 130 0.38 11.27 19.27
C LEU A 130 -0.70 10.67 18.34
N LYS A 131 -1.08 11.35 17.25
CA LYS A 131 -2.11 10.89 16.29
C LYS A 131 -1.93 9.41 15.85
N PRO A 132 -0.72 8.92 15.52
CA PRO A 132 -0.53 7.53 15.08
C PRO A 132 -0.79 6.49 16.16
N ILE A 133 -0.51 6.84 17.42
CA ILE A 133 -0.77 5.96 18.58
C ILE A 133 -2.29 5.89 18.81
N VAL A 134 -2.97 7.04 18.74
CA VAL A 134 -4.43 7.09 18.83
C VAL A 134 -5.07 6.25 17.72
N ASP A 135 -4.63 6.41 16.47
CA ASP A 135 -5.16 5.65 15.34
C ASP A 135 -4.91 4.15 15.50
N SER A 136 -3.77 3.74 16.05
CA SER A 136 -3.47 2.35 16.37
C SER A 136 -4.41 1.77 17.44
N VAL A 137 -4.69 2.53 18.50
CA VAL A 137 -5.65 2.12 19.55
C VAL A 137 -7.07 2.04 19.00
N LEU A 138 -7.49 3.02 18.20
CA LEU A 138 -8.80 3.01 17.53
C LEU A 138 -8.93 1.83 16.57
N ALA A 139 -7.86 1.50 15.85
CA ALA A 139 -7.80 0.31 15.01
C ALA A 139 -7.90 -0.97 15.83
N ALA A 140 -7.24 -1.06 16.99
CA ALA A 140 -7.34 -2.21 17.87
C ALA A 140 -8.79 -2.48 18.32
N VAL A 141 -9.51 -1.41 18.74
CA VAL A 141 -10.92 -1.51 19.11
C VAL A 141 -11.80 -1.87 17.92
N THR A 142 -11.57 -1.23 16.77
CA THR A 142 -12.32 -1.49 15.54
C THR A 142 -12.19 -2.96 15.10
N LEU A 143 -10.97 -3.48 15.06
CA LEU A 143 -10.70 -4.83 14.61
C LEU A 143 -11.13 -5.87 15.65
N GLY A 144 -10.84 -5.63 16.94
CA GLY A 144 -11.22 -6.53 18.03
C GLY A 144 -12.73 -6.61 18.28
N THR A 145 -13.52 -5.66 17.77
CA THR A 145 -15.00 -5.71 17.78
C THR A 145 -15.59 -6.22 16.47
N GLY A 146 -14.78 -6.82 15.60
CA GLY A 146 -15.24 -7.59 14.46
C GLY A 146 -15.56 -6.80 13.20
N PHE A 147 -15.24 -5.49 13.13
CA PHE A 147 -15.45 -4.72 11.90
C PHE A 147 -14.60 -5.27 10.74
N SER A 148 -15.16 -5.22 9.52
CA SER A 148 -14.52 -5.78 8.31
C SER A 148 -13.41 -4.86 7.78
N LEU A 149 -12.30 -4.78 8.50
CA LEU A 149 -11.06 -4.06 8.15
C LEU A 149 -9.84 -4.95 8.48
N GLY A 150 -8.62 -4.46 8.23
CA GLY A 150 -7.38 -5.17 8.55
C GLY A 150 -6.36 -4.35 9.36
N PRO A 151 -5.43 -5.00 10.07
CA PRO A 151 -4.38 -4.32 10.86
C PRO A 151 -3.28 -3.70 10.00
N GLU A 152 -3.14 -4.13 8.76
CA GLU A 152 -2.00 -3.79 7.87
C GLU A 152 -1.85 -2.29 7.55
N GLY A 153 -2.97 -1.58 7.41
CA GLY A 153 -2.95 -0.13 7.21
C GLY A 153 -2.34 0.58 8.42
N PRO A 154 -2.91 0.40 9.62
CA PRO A 154 -2.32 0.87 10.87
C PRO A 154 -0.85 0.43 11.08
N SER A 155 -0.47 -0.80 10.72
CA SER A 155 0.93 -1.28 10.77
C SER A 155 1.88 -0.41 9.94
N VAL A 156 1.48 -0.06 8.72
CA VAL A 156 2.25 0.85 7.85
C VAL A 156 2.32 2.26 8.44
N ASP A 157 1.22 2.74 9.01
CA ASP A 157 1.16 4.07 9.62
C ASP A 157 2.02 4.19 10.88
N ILE A 158 2.10 3.13 11.69
CA ILE A 158 3.05 3.02 12.82
C ILE A 158 4.48 3.21 12.30
N GLY A 159 4.86 2.46 11.26
CA GLY A 159 6.21 2.53 10.71
C GLY A 159 6.55 3.88 10.08
N LYS A 160 5.64 4.45 9.29
CA LYS A 160 5.80 5.81 8.74
C LYS A 160 5.93 6.86 9.85
N SER A 161 5.21 6.70 10.96
CA SER A 161 5.22 7.65 12.07
C SER A 161 6.50 7.59 12.89
N LEU A 162 7.08 6.40 13.04
CA LEU A 162 8.40 6.22 13.62
C LEU A 162 9.48 6.83 12.73
N ALA A 163 9.43 6.59 11.41
CA ALA A 163 10.32 7.22 10.45
C ALA A 163 10.23 8.77 10.49
N LYS A 164 9.01 9.33 10.55
CA LYS A 164 8.77 10.78 10.75
C LYS A 164 9.41 11.29 12.04
N SER A 165 9.33 10.53 13.13
CA SER A 165 9.93 10.91 14.42
C SER A 165 11.45 11.00 14.36
N PHE A 166 12.08 10.23 13.46
CA PHE A 166 13.53 10.26 13.22
C PHE A 166 13.96 11.21 12.08
N ARG A 167 13.06 12.05 11.53
CA ARG A 167 13.38 12.99 10.43
C ARG A 167 14.64 13.82 10.65
N ARG A 168 14.85 14.30 11.89
CA ARG A 168 15.99 15.17 12.26
C ARG A 168 17.32 14.41 12.42
N ALA A 169 17.27 13.08 12.55
CA ALA A 169 18.45 12.24 12.74
C ALA A 169 19.11 11.82 11.41
N VAL A 170 18.46 12.11 10.27
CA VAL A 170 18.88 11.67 8.93
C VAL A 170 18.95 12.89 7.99
N PRO A 171 19.95 12.96 7.10
CA PRO A 171 20.07 14.03 6.11
C PRO A 171 18.81 14.19 5.25
N GLY A 172 18.63 15.40 4.69
CA GLY A 172 17.52 15.76 3.80
C GLY A 172 17.17 14.68 2.78
N GLY A 173 18.15 14.32 1.95
CA GLY A 173 18.00 13.39 0.83
C GLY A 173 17.86 11.91 1.20
N CYS A 174 18.00 11.52 2.47
CA CYS A 174 17.82 10.13 2.92
C CYS A 174 16.48 9.91 3.63
N TYR A 175 15.68 10.96 3.82
CA TYR A 175 14.42 10.84 4.56
C TYR A 175 13.34 10.09 3.80
N THR A 176 13.28 10.21 2.47
CA THR A 176 12.36 9.43 1.65
C THR A 176 12.66 7.93 1.80
N ALA A 177 13.94 7.54 1.79
CA ALA A 177 14.37 6.18 2.04
C ALA A 177 14.00 5.71 3.46
N LEU A 178 14.13 6.58 4.47
CA LEU A 178 13.71 6.25 5.84
C LEU A 178 12.18 6.08 5.96
N LEU A 179 11.40 6.92 5.27
CA LEU A 179 9.95 6.80 5.23
C LEU A 179 9.50 5.52 4.51
N ALA A 180 10.17 5.19 3.40
CA ALA A 180 10.02 3.93 2.69
C ALA A 180 10.36 2.74 3.60
N ALA A 181 11.45 2.83 4.36
CA ALA A 181 11.88 1.80 5.31
C ALA A 181 10.85 1.57 6.42
N GLY A 182 10.27 2.64 6.96
CA GLY A 182 9.16 2.54 7.92
C GLY A 182 7.93 1.86 7.32
N SER A 183 7.56 2.18 6.08
CA SER A 183 6.42 1.52 5.42
C SER A 183 6.67 0.03 5.13
N ALA A 184 7.87 -0.32 4.68
CA ALA A 184 8.28 -1.70 4.46
C ALA A 184 8.27 -2.50 5.76
N ALA A 185 8.81 -1.93 6.84
CA ALA A 185 8.80 -2.51 8.17
C ALA A 185 7.37 -2.81 8.67
N GLY A 186 6.41 -1.92 8.39
CA GLY A 186 5.00 -2.12 8.75
C GLY A 186 4.36 -3.31 8.03
N ILE A 187 4.49 -3.39 6.70
CA ILE A 187 3.98 -4.53 5.91
C ILE A 187 4.68 -5.82 6.29
N SER A 188 6.00 -5.78 6.45
CA SER A 188 6.82 -6.92 6.82
C SER A 188 6.40 -7.50 8.17
N ALA A 189 6.21 -6.65 9.18
CA ALA A 189 5.78 -7.09 10.50
C ALA A 189 4.33 -7.61 10.52
N GLY A 190 3.43 -6.97 9.76
CA GLY A 190 2.01 -7.32 9.72
C GLY A 190 1.73 -8.65 9.01
N PHE A 191 2.37 -8.88 7.86
CA PHE A 191 2.20 -10.11 7.09
C PHE A 191 3.26 -11.18 7.35
N ASN A 192 4.28 -10.88 8.15
CA ASN A 192 5.47 -11.74 8.26
C ASN A 192 6.15 -11.99 6.89
N ALA A 193 6.22 -10.94 6.05
CA ALA A 193 6.64 -11.01 4.65
C ALA A 193 7.65 -9.89 4.30
N PRO A 194 8.93 -10.03 4.70
CA PRO A 194 9.94 -8.99 4.51
C PRO A 194 10.24 -8.64 3.06
N ILE A 195 10.21 -9.59 2.11
CA ILE A 195 10.51 -9.29 0.69
C ILE A 195 9.40 -8.41 0.12
N SER A 196 8.16 -8.75 0.42
CA SER A 196 6.94 -8.05 0.04
C SER A 196 6.91 -6.66 0.63
N GLY A 197 7.35 -6.49 1.89
CA GLY A 197 7.53 -5.17 2.49
C GLY A 197 8.50 -4.26 1.71
N VAL A 198 9.61 -4.81 1.21
CA VAL A 198 10.57 -4.04 0.40
C VAL A 198 9.97 -3.60 -0.92
N PHE A 199 9.34 -4.52 -1.65
CA PHE A 199 8.67 -4.19 -2.92
C PHE A 199 7.48 -3.25 -2.74
N PHE A 200 6.77 -3.35 -1.62
CA PHE A 200 5.72 -2.41 -1.26
C PHE A 200 6.24 -0.98 -1.17
N ALA A 201 7.37 -0.80 -0.49
CA ALA A 201 7.98 0.52 -0.37
C ALA A 201 8.50 1.06 -1.71
N LEU A 202 9.01 0.17 -2.59
CA LEU A 202 9.41 0.52 -3.95
C LEU A 202 8.22 1.01 -4.79
N GLU A 203 7.13 0.23 -4.85
CA GLU A 203 5.94 0.53 -5.67
C GLU A 203 5.11 1.71 -5.13
N THR A 204 5.06 1.92 -3.81
CA THR A 204 4.13 2.91 -3.23
C THR A 204 4.76 4.20 -2.73
N VAL A 205 6.00 4.15 -2.24
CA VAL A 205 6.67 5.30 -1.62
C VAL A 205 7.73 5.86 -2.57
N LEU A 206 8.61 5.01 -3.10
CA LEU A 206 9.74 5.45 -3.91
C LEU A 206 9.32 5.81 -5.36
N GLU A 207 8.43 5.04 -5.97
CA GLU A 207 7.92 5.32 -7.32
C GLU A 207 7.08 6.61 -7.40
N ARG A 208 6.42 7.01 -6.30
CA ARG A 208 5.67 8.29 -6.24
C ARG A 208 6.58 9.51 -6.31
N GLU A 209 7.80 9.41 -5.79
CA GLU A 209 8.77 10.51 -5.80
C GLU A 209 9.57 10.58 -7.11
N SER A 210 9.79 9.44 -7.79
CA SER A 210 10.44 9.42 -9.11
C SER A 210 9.53 9.93 -10.24
N THR A 211 8.22 9.73 -10.12
CA THR A 211 7.22 10.11 -11.15
C THR A 211 6.54 11.46 -10.87
N GLY A 212 6.68 12.01 -9.66
CA GLY A 212 6.10 13.30 -9.29
C GLY A 212 6.99 14.49 -9.66
N ASP A 213 6.38 15.58 -10.14
CA ASP A 213 6.99 16.90 -10.43
C ASP A 213 7.84 17.50 -9.28
N ALA A 214 7.86 16.86 -8.10
CA ALA A 214 8.68 17.22 -6.94
C ALA A 214 10.19 17.00 -7.17
N ALA A 215 10.60 16.02 -7.98
CA ALA A 215 12.01 15.82 -8.32
C ALA A 215 12.57 16.98 -9.18
N ALA A 216 11.73 17.56 -10.04
CA ALA A 216 12.11 18.70 -10.90
C ALA A 216 12.20 20.02 -10.12
N THR A 217 11.55 20.14 -8.95
CA THR A 217 11.57 21.36 -8.13
C THR A 217 12.57 21.34 -6.96
N ARG A 218 13.11 20.18 -6.59
CA ARG A 218 13.97 20.02 -5.40
C ARG A 218 15.46 20.24 -5.63
N GLY A 219 15.97 20.16 -6.86
CA GLY A 219 17.42 20.27 -7.13
C GLY A 219 18.27 19.27 -6.33
N GLU A 220 17.65 18.21 -5.79
CA GLU A 220 18.32 17.17 -5.03
C GLU A 220 19.00 16.20 -6.01
N PRO A 221 20.19 15.66 -5.66
CA PRO A 221 20.91 14.71 -6.50
C PRO A 221 20.05 13.46 -6.76
N PRO A 222 20.30 12.72 -7.87
CA PRO A 222 19.52 11.55 -8.22
C PRO A 222 19.51 10.51 -7.09
N PRO A 223 18.44 9.70 -6.97
CA PRO A 223 18.30 8.71 -5.92
C PRO A 223 19.49 7.76 -5.90
N LYS A 224 20.04 7.52 -4.71
CA LYS A 224 21.06 6.48 -4.49
C LYS A 224 20.33 5.14 -4.38
N GLU A 225 19.85 4.62 -5.50
CA GLU A 225 18.95 3.45 -5.58
C GLU A 225 19.44 2.25 -4.77
N ALA A 226 20.75 1.97 -4.78
CA ALA A 226 21.35 0.87 -4.02
C ALA A 226 21.34 1.08 -2.50
N LEU A 227 21.53 2.32 -2.04
CA LEU A 227 21.54 2.66 -0.61
C LEU A 227 20.12 2.63 -0.03
N ASP A 228 19.16 3.18 -0.77
CA ASP A 228 17.77 3.21 -0.36
C ASP A 228 17.23 1.80 -0.21
N LEU A 229 17.56 0.91 -1.15
CA LEU A 229 17.18 -0.50 -1.07
C LEU A 229 17.79 -1.20 0.15
N ALA A 230 19.06 -0.95 0.49
CA ALA A 230 19.71 -1.53 1.66
C ALA A 230 19.05 -1.07 2.97
N VAL A 231 18.75 0.23 3.09
CA VAL A 231 18.07 0.85 4.25
C VAL A 231 16.68 0.26 4.44
N VAL A 232 15.90 0.17 3.36
CA VAL A 232 14.54 -0.40 3.37
C VAL A 232 14.55 -1.88 3.72
N THR A 233 15.46 -2.65 3.13
CA THR A 233 15.59 -4.10 3.36
C THR A 233 15.94 -4.40 4.80
N LEU A 234 16.91 -3.67 5.37
CA LEU A 234 17.34 -3.90 6.75
C LEU A 234 16.22 -3.62 7.76
N ALA A 235 15.49 -2.51 7.58
CA ALA A 235 14.34 -2.20 8.43
C ALA A 235 13.21 -3.24 8.28
N SER A 236 12.94 -3.69 7.05
CA SER A 236 11.95 -4.72 6.73
C SER A 236 12.26 -6.04 7.45
N VAL A 237 13.49 -6.54 7.33
CA VAL A 237 13.93 -7.80 7.95
C VAL A 237 13.87 -7.72 9.48
N LEU A 238 14.36 -6.62 10.07
CA LEU A 238 14.32 -6.46 11.53
C LEU A 238 12.90 -6.40 12.07
N ALA A 239 11.97 -5.76 11.36
CA ALA A 239 10.57 -5.71 11.75
C ALA A 239 9.90 -7.09 11.72
N ALA A 240 10.18 -7.92 10.69
CA ALA A 240 9.72 -9.30 10.62
C ALA A 240 10.31 -10.16 11.75
N ILE A 241 11.61 -10.04 12.04
CA ILE A 241 12.23 -10.81 13.14
C ILE A 241 11.55 -10.46 14.48
N VAL A 242 11.33 -9.17 14.75
CA VAL A 242 10.66 -8.75 15.98
C VAL A 242 9.21 -9.23 16.04
N SER A 243 8.47 -9.18 14.92
CA SER A 243 7.10 -9.70 14.90
C SER A 243 7.06 -11.21 15.10
N GLN A 244 7.99 -11.97 14.51
CA GLN A 244 8.11 -13.41 14.71
C GLN A 244 8.43 -13.78 16.17
N ILE A 245 9.28 -13.00 16.85
CA ILE A 245 9.56 -13.19 18.28
C ILE A 245 8.31 -12.90 19.12
N GLY A 246 7.53 -11.87 18.75
CA GLY A 246 6.39 -11.40 19.53
C GLY A 246 5.08 -12.15 19.32
N LEU A 247 4.85 -12.69 18.12
CA LEU A 247 3.61 -13.32 17.67
C LEU A 247 3.78 -14.78 17.21
N GLY A 248 5.01 -15.23 17.01
CA GLY A 248 5.34 -16.56 16.48
C GLY A 248 5.78 -16.53 15.02
N SER A 249 6.45 -17.60 14.59
CA SER A 249 7.00 -17.72 13.23
C SER A 249 5.99 -18.19 12.18
N GLU A 250 4.81 -18.62 12.60
CA GLU A 250 3.75 -19.05 11.69
C GLU A 250 3.02 -17.84 11.11
N PRO A 251 2.79 -17.78 9.78
CA PRO A 251 1.97 -16.73 9.18
C PRO A 251 0.55 -16.75 9.75
N ALA A 252 -0.06 -15.57 9.93
CA ALA A 252 -1.44 -15.46 10.41
C ALA A 252 -2.48 -16.08 9.45
N MET A 253 -2.14 -16.18 8.17
CA MET A 253 -2.95 -16.85 7.15
C MET A 253 -2.37 -18.24 6.86
N THR A 254 -3.17 -19.28 7.11
CA THR A 254 -2.79 -20.66 6.77
C THR A 254 -3.15 -20.92 5.31
N ILE A 255 -2.13 -20.93 4.45
CA ILE A 255 -2.32 -21.10 3.01
C ILE A 255 -2.21 -22.59 2.63
N PRO A 256 -3.19 -23.13 1.89
CA PRO A 256 -3.11 -24.50 1.34
C PRO A 256 -1.94 -24.65 0.35
N GLU A 257 -1.46 -25.89 0.19
CA GLU A 257 -0.44 -26.22 -0.80
C GLU A 257 -0.91 -25.88 -2.22
N TYR A 258 -0.08 -25.13 -2.95
CA TYR A 258 -0.33 -24.86 -4.36
C TYR A 258 0.01 -26.11 -5.18
N ARG A 259 -0.88 -26.48 -6.11
CA ARG A 259 -0.62 -27.55 -7.08
C ARG A 259 -0.92 -27.04 -8.48
N LEU A 260 0.10 -27.07 -9.34
CA LEU A 260 -0.06 -26.86 -10.77
C LEU A 260 -0.67 -28.15 -11.35
N GLY A 261 -1.89 -28.08 -11.88
CA GLY A 261 -2.53 -29.21 -12.53
C GLY A 261 -1.93 -29.44 -13.92
N SER A 262 -2.04 -28.42 -14.77
CA SER A 262 -1.57 -28.45 -16.16
C SER A 262 -1.21 -27.06 -16.67
N TYR A 263 -0.46 -26.99 -17.77
CA TYR A 263 -0.24 -25.72 -18.48
C TYR A 263 -1.55 -25.12 -19.04
N LEU A 264 -2.64 -25.89 -19.08
CA LEU A 264 -3.98 -25.40 -19.42
C LEU A 264 -4.57 -24.48 -18.33
N ASP A 265 -4.02 -24.48 -17.12
CA ASP A 265 -4.48 -23.61 -16.05
C ASP A 265 -4.11 -22.14 -16.30
N PHE A 266 -3.06 -21.86 -17.10
CA PHE A 266 -2.60 -20.49 -17.38
C PHE A 266 -3.68 -19.61 -18.01
N PRO A 267 -4.35 -20.00 -19.11
CA PRO A 267 -5.51 -19.27 -19.61
C PRO A 267 -6.63 -19.08 -18.58
N LEU A 268 -6.87 -20.06 -17.70
CA LEU A 268 -7.90 -19.97 -16.65
C LEU A 268 -7.52 -18.92 -15.61
N TYR A 269 -6.25 -18.86 -15.20
CA TYR A 269 -5.74 -17.81 -14.31
C TYR A 269 -5.83 -16.40 -14.93
N LEU A 270 -5.67 -16.28 -16.25
CA LEU A 270 -5.87 -15.01 -16.94
C LEU A 270 -7.34 -14.55 -16.90
N VAL A 271 -8.28 -15.47 -17.12
CA VAL A 271 -9.72 -15.19 -16.98
C VAL A 271 -10.05 -14.81 -15.53
N LEU A 272 -9.51 -15.54 -14.56
CA LEU A 272 -9.66 -15.20 -13.15
C LEU A 272 -9.10 -13.81 -12.81
N GLY A 273 -7.95 -13.43 -13.38
CA GLY A 273 -7.38 -12.09 -13.23
C GLY A 273 -8.33 -11.01 -13.74
N PHE A 274 -8.96 -11.21 -14.90
CA PHE A 274 -9.97 -10.29 -15.43
C PHE A 274 -11.20 -10.19 -14.50
N LEU A 275 -11.73 -11.32 -14.01
CA LEU A 275 -12.85 -11.34 -13.07
C LEU A 275 -12.50 -10.65 -11.74
N SER A 276 -11.30 -10.90 -11.23
CA SER A 276 -10.75 -10.25 -10.03
C SER A 276 -10.64 -8.74 -10.21
N GLY A 277 -10.30 -8.27 -11.41
CA GLY A 277 -10.31 -6.85 -11.77
C GLY A 277 -11.72 -6.23 -11.65
N GLY A 278 -12.75 -6.95 -12.10
CA GLY A 278 -14.15 -6.53 -11.96
C GLY A 278 -14.61 -6.42 -10.50
N VAL A 279 -14.27 -7.41 -9.68
CA VAL A 279 -14.55 -7.40 -8.23
C VAL A 279 -13.80 -6.25 -7.56
N SER A 280 -12.53 -6.05 -7.90
CA SER A 280 -11.68 -4.98 -7.38
C SER A 280 -12.25 -3.60 -7.69
N GLN A 281 -12.69 -3.38 -8.94
CA GLN A 281 -13.31 -2.13 -9.34
C GLN A 281 -14.61 -1.88 -8.56
N THR A 282 -15.45 -2.91 -8.45
CA THR A 282 -16.71 -2.83 -7.70
C THR A 282 -16.43 -2.46 -6.24
N PHE A 283 -15.47 -3.14 -5.61
CA PHE A 283 -15.07 -2.88 -4.23
C PHE A 283 -14.56 -1.44 -4.03
N THR A 284 -13.61 -0.98 -4.85
CA THR A 284 -13.06 0.38 -4.75
C THR A 284 -14.14 1.44 -4.94
N LYS A 285 -15.05 1.25 -5.92
CA LYS A 285 -16.18 2.15 -6.13
C LYS A 285 -17.16 2.14 -4.98
N SER A 286 -17.52 0.97 -4.44
CA SER A 286 -18.42 0.87 -3.28
C SER A 286 -17.86 1.59 -2.05
N VAL A 287 -16.55 1.48 -1.80
CA VAL A 287 -15.90 2.22 -0.71
C VAL A 287 -15.97 3.73 -0.95
N ALA A 288 -15.62 4.20 -2.15
CA ALA A 288 -15.64 5.63 -2.50
C ALA A 288 -17.07 6.24 -2.45
N ILE A 289 -18.03 5.55 -3.05
CA ILE A 289 -19.45 5.93 -3.01
C ILE A 289 -19.92 5.97 -1.56
N GLY A 290 -19.63 4.93 -0.76
CA GLY A 290 -20.01 4.91 0.65
C GLY A 290 -19.50 6.13 1.43
N THR A 291 -18.22 6.48 1.26
CA THR A 291 -17.64 7.67 1.92
C THR A 291 -18.27 8.98 1.44
N ASP A 292 -18.47 9.13 0.13
CA ASP A 292 -19.04 10.35 -0.46
C ASP A 292 -20.50 10.58 -0.04
N TRP A 293 -21.29 9.50 0.01
CA TRP A 293 -22.68 9.55 0.46
C TRP A 293 -22.79 10.00 1.93
N VAL A 294 -21.94 9.45 2.80
CA VAL A 294 -21.91 9.83 4.21
C VAL A 294 -21.47 11.28 4.38
N ASP A 295 -20.41 11.71 3.67
CA ASP A 295 -19.96 13.11 3.71
C ASP A 295 -21.04 14.08 3.22
N GLY A 296 -21.76 13.75 2.15
CA GLY A 296 -22.88 14.54 1.65
C GLY A 296 -24.05 14.62 2.64
N LEU A 297 -24.39 13.50 3.30
CA LEU A 297 -25.44 13.46 4.32
C LEU A 297 -25.09 14.30 5.55
N LEU A 298 -23.85 14.22 6.02
CA LEU A 298 -23.34 15.04 7.13
C LEU A 298 -23.40 16.53 6.79
N ALA A 299 -22.96 16.90 5.58
CA ALA A 299 -23.00 18.28 5.12
C ALA A 299 -24.43 18.83 5.05
N ALA A 300 -25.39 18.00 4.63
CA ALA A 300 -26.79 18.41 4.49
C ALA A 300 -27.54 18.48 5.83
N ARG A 301 -27.24 17.60 6.79
CA ARG A 301 -28.01 17.47 8.05
C ARG A 301 -27.32 18.01 9.30
N GLY A 302 -26.08 18.47 9.21
CA GLY A 302 -25.34 19.02 10.36
C GLY A 302 -25.11 18.02 11.50
N VAL A 303 -25.22 16.72 11.23
CA VAL A 303 -25.02 15.67 12.23
C VAL A 303 -23.53 15.55 12.54
N GLY A 304 -23.16 15.39 13.81
CA GLY A 304 -21.78 15.17 14.22
C GLY A 304 -21.22 13.86 13.64
N ARG A 305 -19.97 13.89 13.15
CA ARG A 305 -19.26 12.69 12.64
C ARG A 305 -19.13 11.57 13.70
N GLU A 306 -19.39 11.91 14.95
CA GLU A 306 -19.28 11.05 16.13
C GLU A 306 -20.34 9.95 16.13
N VAL A 307 -21.53 10.16 15.56
CA VAL A 307 -22.60 9.13 15.56
C VAL A 307 -22.34 8.01 14.54
N LEU A 308 -21.51 8.28 13.53
CA LEU A 308 -21.31 7.37 12.40
C LEU A 308 -20.71 6.01 12.76
N PRO A 309 -19.66 5.90 13.60
CA PRO A 309 -19.14 4.61 14.03
C PRO A 309 -20.21 3.69 14.65
N VAL A 310 -21.15 4.24 15.43
CA VAL A 310 -22.25 3.47 16.04
C VAL A 310 -23.21 2.94 14.98
N LEU A 311 -23.62 3.78 14.03
CA LEU A 311 -24.48 3.39 12.92
C LEU A 311 -23.80 2.34 12.02
N GLY A 312 -22.49 2.50 11.80
CA GLY A 312 -21.66 1.50 11.14
C GLY A 312 -21.68 0.17 11.87
N GLY A 313 -21.57 0.20 13.20
CA GLY A 313 -21.70 -0.99 14.06
C GLY A 313 -23.04 -1.69 13.90
N VAL A 314 -24.15 -0.94 13.91
CA VAL A 314 -25.48 -1.52 13.69
C VAL A 314 -25.57 -2.19 12.31
N ALA A 315 -25.11 -1.51 11.26
CA ALA A 315 -25.20 -2.01 9.89
C ALA A 315 -24.27 -3.22 9.65
N VAL A 316 -23.02 -3.18 10.12
CA VAL A 316 -22.07 -4.29 10.00
C VAL A 316 -22.51 -5.47 10.85
N GLY A 317 -23.03 -5.23 12.06
CA GLY A 317 -23.59 -6.28 12.91
C GLY A 317 -24.82 -6.95 12.29
N ALA A 318 -25.69 -6.19 11.64
CA ALA A 318 -26.82 -6.76 10.90
C ALA A 318 -26.37 -7.63 9.71
N ILE A 319 -25.29 -7.24 9.01
CA ILE A 319 -24.69 -8.08 7.96
C ILE A 319 -24.07 -9.35 8.57
N ALA A 320 -23.39 -9.22 9.71
CA ALA A 320 -22.75 -10.35 10.40
C ALA A 320 -23.75 -11.40 10.90
N MET A 321 -25.00 -11.02 11.17
CA MET A 321 -26.07 -11.99 11.49
C MET A 321 -26.42 -12.92 10.31
N VAL A 322 -26.24 -12.45 9.08
CA VAL A 322 -26.51 -13.23 7.86
C VAL A 322 -25.25 -13.96 7.38
N SER A 323 -24.12 -13.27 7.39
CA SER A 323 -22.82 -13.75 6.90
C SER A 323 -21.74 -13.49 7.96
N PRO A 324 -21.61 -14.33 8.99
CA PRO A 324 -20.67 -14.11 10.09
C PRO A 324 -19.20 -14.11 9.62
N GLU A 325 -18.89 -14.78 8.51
CA GLU A 325 -17.55 -14.87 7.90
C GLU A 325 -16.99 -13.51 7.45
N VAL A 326 -17.85 -12.49 7.38
CA VAL A 326 -17.48 -11.14 6.97
C VAL A 326 -16.74 -10.39 8.08
N THR A 327 -16.89 -10.79 9.34
CA THR A 327 -16.25 -10.14 10.49
C THR A 327 -14.73 -10.41 10.54
N TYR A 328 -13.99 -9.50 11.18
CA TYR A 328 -12.57 -9.72 11.49
C TYR A 328 -12.44 -10.53 12.79
N GLN A 329 -11.79 -11.70 12.71
CA GLN A 329 -11.55 -12.61 13.84
C GLN A 329 -10.18 -13.27 13.65
N GLY A 330 -9.10 -12.48 13.69
CA GLY A 330 -7.72 -13.00 13.58
C GLY A 330 -7.46 -13.89 12.36
N PHE A 331 -8.06 -13.58 11.20
CA PHE A 331 -8.02 -14.38 9.97
C PHE A 331 -8.67 -15.78 10.03
N GLN A 332 -9.36 -16.17 11.11
CA GLN A 332 -10.02 -17.49 11.18
C GLN A 332 -11.09 -17.68 10.10
N ASN A 333 -11.96 -16.70 9.92
CA ASN A 333 -12.98 -16.71 8.84
C ASN A 333 -12.34 -16.81 7.45
N PHE A 334 -11.18 -16.18 7.28
CA PHE A 334 -10.42 -16.24 6.05
C PHE A 334 -9.82 -17.65 5.83
N ASN A 335 -9.19 -18.23 6.84
CA ASN A 335 -8.62 -19.58 6.79
C ASN A 335 -9.72 -20.64 6.57
N ARG A 336 -10.91 -20.44 7.13
CA ARG A 336 -12.07 -21.33 6.89
C ARG A 336 -12.44 -21.37 5.41
N ILE A 337 -12.47 -20.23 4.71
CA ILE A 337 -12.79 -20.18 3.28
C ILE A 337 -11.67 -20.80 2.44
N LEU A 338 -10.40 -20.64 2.82
CA LEU A 338 -9.29 -21.23 2.08
C LEU A 338 -9.17 -22.75 2.28
N LEU A 339 -9.30 -23.23 3.52
CA LEU A 339 -9.06 -24.64 3.88
C LEU A 339 -10.32 -25.50 3.73
N GLN A 340 -11.49 -24.92 3.99
CA GLN A 340 -12.80 -25.58 3.90
C GLN A 340 -13.65 -24.97 2.78
N GLY A 341 -12.99 -24.32 1.80
CA GLY A 341 -13.66 -23.69 0.68
C GLY A 341 -14.59 -24.65 -0.07
N GLY A 342 -14.24 -25.93 -0.13
CA GLY A 342 -15.03 -27.03 -0.70
C GLY A 342 -16.43 -27.21 -0.06
N ASP A 343 -16.62 -26.79 1.19
CA ASP A 343 -17.88 -26.95 1.92
C ASP A 343 -18.91 -25.84 1.61
N PHE A 344 -18.44 -24.67 1.14
CA PHE A 344 -19.33 -23.53 0.88
C PHE A 344 -20.03 -23.62 -0.47
N THR A 345 -21.36 -23.59 -0.51
CA THR A 345 -22.08 -23.61 -1.79
C THR A 345 -21.76 -22.35 -2.63
N ILE A 346 -21.84 -22.46 -3.97
CA ILE A 346 -21.68 -21.31 -4.90
C ILE A 346 -22.51 -20.09 -4.49
N PRO A 347 -23.82 -20.20 -4.18
CA PRO A 347 -24.60 -19.05 -3.72
C PRO A 347 -24.11 -18.49 -2.38
N ALA A 348 -23.61 -19.34 -1.47
CA ALA A 348 -23.03 -18.86 -0.20
C ALA A 348 -21.76 -18.04 -0.43
N LEU A 349 -20.84 -18.49 -1.29
CA LEU A 349 -19.65 -17.72 -1.65
C LEU A 349 -19.99 -16.38 -2.33
N GLY A 350 -20.99 -16.39 -3.22
CA GLY A 350 -21.51 -15.17 -3.84
C GLY A 350 -22.07 -14.19 -2.81
N LEU A 351 -22.87 -14.68 -1.85
CA LEU A 351 -23.41 -13.88 -0.76
C LEU A 351 -22.28 -13.31 0.12
N ILE A 352 -21.32 -14.14 0.53
CA ILE A 352 -20.15 -13.71 1.33
C ILE A 352 -19.37 -12.61 0.61
N CYS A 353 -19.16 -12.74 -0.70
CA CYS A 353 -18.46 -11.73 -1.50
C CYS A 353 -19.17 -10.37 -1.44
N VAL A 354 -20.48 -10.34 -1.71
CA VAL A 354 -21.28 -9.11 -1.68
C VAL A 354 -21.34 -8.54 -0.26
N SER A 355 -21.60 -9.38 0.74
CA SER A 355 -21.65 -8.97 2.15
C SER A 355 -20.32 -8.39 2.62
N LYS A 356 -19.18 -8.94 2.18
CA LYS A 356 -17.83 -8.43 2.53
C LYS A 356 -17.56 -7.07 1.91
N ILE A 357 -17.94 -6.86 0.64
CA ILE A 357 -17.86 -5.54 -0.01
C ILE A 357 -18.66 -4.53 0.80
N LEU A 358 -19.94 -4.82 1.08
CA LEU A 358 -20.82 -3.93 1.82
C LEU A 358 -20.31 -3.62 3.22
N ALA A 359 -19.95 -4.63 4.00
CA ALA A 359 -19.49 -4.44 5.37
C ALA A 359 -18.20 -3.62 5.45
N THR A 360 -17.26 -3.84 4.52
CA THR A 360 -16.01 -3.08 4.47
C THR A 360 -16.25 -1.64 4.01
N SER A 361 -17.09 -1.42 2.99
CA SER A 361 -17.47 -0.08 2.55
C SER A 361 -18.19 0.71 3.64
N ILE A 362 -19.12 0.08 4.37
CA ILE A 362 -19.83 0.70 5.50
C ILE A 362 -18.85 0.99 6.65
N SER A 363 -17.97 0.04 6.98
CA SER A 363 -16.96 0.25 8.03
C SER A 363 -16.10 1.47 7.73
N ARG A 364 -15.64 1.59 6.47
CA ARG A 364 -14.81 2.72 6.04
C ARG A 364 -15.60 4.03 5.98
N ALA A 365 -16.81 4.02 5.43
CA ALA A 365 -17.70 5.19 5.35
C ALA A 365 -18.10 5.71 6.73
N SER A 366 -18.22 4.83 7.73
CA SER A 366 -18.50 5.17 9.12
C SER A 366 -17.32 5.83 9.84
N GLY A 367 -16.18 5.97 9.14
CA GLY A 367 -14.97 6.60 9.64
C GLY A 367 -14.14 5.71 10.55
N LEU A 368 -14.38 4.40 10.62
CA LEU A 368 -13.60 3.50 11.45
C LEU A 368 -12.14 3.39 10.94
N THR A 369 -11.21 3.15 11.86
CA THR A 369 -9.78 3.09 11.56
C THR A 369 -9.37 1.65 11.27
N GLY A 370 -8.73 1.42 10.12
CA GLY A 370 -8.23 0.12 9.70
C GLY A 370 -7.79 0.13 8.23
N GLY A 371 -7.06 -0.91 7.83
CA GLY A 371 -6.57 -1.11 6.48
C GLY A 371 -7.53 -1.90 5.59
N LEU A 372 -7.33 -1.79 4.28
CA LEU A 372 -8.12 -2.50 3.27
C LEU A 372 -7.42 -3.77 2.71
N TYR A 373 -6.15 -3.99 3.04
CA TYR A 373 -5.35 -5.12 2.54
C TYR A 373 -5.94 -6.49 2.89
N ALA A 374 -6.35 -6.70 4.15
CA ALA A 374 -6.94 -7.99 4.54
C ALA A 374 -8.32 -8.22 3.89
N PRO A 375 -9.25 -7.25 3.86
CA PRO A 375 -10.50 -7.38 3.09
C PRO A 375 -10.30 -7.66 1.61
N THR A 376 -9.30 -7.07 0.94
CA THR A 376 -9.05 -7.32 -0.48
C THR A 376 -8.52 -8.72 -0.73
N LEU A 377 -7.56 -9.19 0.07
CA LEU A 377 -7.11 -10.58 0.04
C LEU A 377 -8.29 -11.55 0.24
N PHE A 378 -9.17 -11.28 1.22
CA PHE A 378 -10.37 -12.07 1.46
C PHE A 378 -11.30 -12.11 0.23
N LEU A 379 -11.57 -10.96 -0.39
CA LEU A 379 -12.40 -10.90 -1.61
C LEU A 379 -11.78 -11.69 -2.76
N GLY A 380 -10.46 -11.66 -2.90
CA GLY A 380 -9.73 -12.47 -3.86
C GLY A 380 -9.84 -13.96 -3.61
N ALA A 381 -9.69 -14.39 -2.36
CA ALA A 381 -9.84 -15.79 -1.97
C ALA A 381 -11.26 -16.31 -2.27
N VAL A 382 -12.29 -15.52 -1.96
CA VAL A 382 -13.69 -15.85 -2.25
C VAL A 382 -13.94 -15.88 -3.76
N THR A 383 -13.41 -14.91 -4.51
CA THR A 383 -13.58 -14.84 -5.97
C THR A 383 -12.92 -16.03 -6.66
N GLY A 384 -11.69 -16.36 -6.28
CA GLY A 384 -10.98 -17.53 -6.82
C GLY A 384 -11.64 -18.85 -6.41
N SER A 385 -12.13 -18.96 -5.17
CA SER A 385 -12.91 -20.12 -4.71
C SER A 385 -14.19 -20.31 -5.49
N LEU A 386 -14.94 -19.22 -5.71
CA LEU A 386 -16.17 -19.22 -6.50
C LEU A 386 -15.88 -19.63 -7.95
N TYR A 387 -14.81 -19.11 -8.54
CA TYR A 387 -14.37 -19.46 -9.88
C TYR A 387 -13.99 -20.93 -10.00
N GLY A 388 -13.18 -21.46 -9.07
CA GLY A 388 -12.80 -22.87 -9.02
C GLY A 388 -14.03 -23.78 -8.98
N LYS A 389 -14.98 -23.53 -8.08
CA LYS A 389 -16.22 -24.32 -8.00
C LYS A 389 -17.09 -24.26 -9.25
N LEU A 390 -17.14 -23.11 -9.91
CA LEU A 390 -17.87 -22.97 -11.16
C LEU A 390 -17.20 -23.79 -12.26
N LEU A 391 -15.87 -23.82 -12.31
CA LEU A 391 -15.12 -24.68 -13.22
C LEU A 391 -15.34 -26.16 -12.92
N ASP A 392 -15.25 -26.57 -11.65
CA ASP A 392 -15.46 -27.96 -11.24
C ASP A 392 -16.85 -28.44 -11.66
N ASN A 393 -17.90 -27.64 -11.42
CA ASN A 393 -19.26 -27.97 -11.84
C ASN A 393 -19.44 -27.98 -13.38
N LEU A 394 -18.72 -27.12 -14.10
CA LEU A 394 -18.81 -27.04 -15.56
C LEU A 394 -18.06 -28.20 -16.24
N LEU A 395 -16.96 -28.65 -15.63
CA LEU A 395 -16.09 -29.72 -16.13
C LEU A 395 -16.46 -31.09 -15.55
N ALA A 396 -17.39 -31.15 -14.60
CA ALA A 396 -17.87 -32.37 -13.97
C ALA A 396 -18.24 -33.44 -15.01
N GLY A 397 -17.60 -34.61 -14.92
CA GLY A 397 -17.83 -35.73 -15.84
C GLY A 397 -17.08 -35.64 -17.17
N THR A 398 -16.20 -34.65 -17.35
CA THR A 398 -15.27 -34.58 -18.49
C THR A 398 -13.89 -35.12 -18.11
N GLN A 399 -13.09 -35.58 -19.08
CA GLN A 399 -11.70 -35.97 -18.84
C GLN A 399 -10.78 -34.79 -18.43
N LEU A 400 -11.29 -33.56 -18.51
CA LEU A 400 -10.54 -32.36 -18.13
C LEU A 400 -10.55 -32.11 -16.62
N GLU A 401 -11.49 -32.68 -15.88
CA GLU A 401 -11.64 -32.48 -14.43
C GLU A 401 -10.36 -32.82 -13.66
N SER A 402 -9.69 -33.93 -14.01
CA SER A 402 -8.44 -34.34 -13.36
C SER A 402 -7.20 -33.54 -13.80
N LEU A 403 -7.31 -32.68 -14.81
CA LEU A 403 -6.20 -31.92 -15.38
C LEU A 403 -6.15 -30.47 -14.89
N VAL A 404 -7.24 -29.97 -14.30
CA VAL A 404 -7.35 -28.59 -13.82
C VAL A 404 -6.88 -28.52 -12.36
N ALA A 405 -6.21 -27.43 -12.01
CA ALA A 405 -5.78 -27.18 -10.64
C ALA A 405 -6.97 -27.15 -9.65
N GLY A 406 -6.69 -27.49 -8.39
CA GLY A 406 -7.70 -27.42 -7.32
C GLY A 406 -8.20 -26.00 -7.06
N GLN A 407 -9.36 -25.90 -6.41
CA GLN A 407 -9.99 -24.64 -6.02
C GLN A 407 -9.02 -23.73 -5.23
N GLU A 408 -8.14 -24.33 -4.43
CA GLU A 408 -7.15 -23.64 -3.60
C GLU A 408 -6.20 -22.80 -4.45
N SER A 409 -5.71 -23.34 -5.56
CA SER A 409 -4.81 -22.64 -6.49
C SER A 409 -5.47 -21.40 -7.09
N PHE A 410 -6.75 -21.50 -7.46
CA PHE A 410 -7.52 -20.34 -7.95
C PHE A 410 -7.77 -19.31 -6.85
N ALA A 411 -8.06 -19.74 -5.62
CA ALA A 411 -8.22 -18.82 -4.49
C ALA A 411 -6.96 -17.95 -4.29
N LEU A 412 -5.77 -18.56 -4.36
CA LEU A 412 -4.51 -17.84 -4.17
C LEU A 412 -4.19 -16.86 -5.31
N VAL A 413 -4.47 -17.23 -6.56
CA VAL A 413 -4.33 -16.30 -7.70
C VAL A 413 -5.32 -15.16 -7.60
N GLY A 414 -6.55 -15.43 -7.16
CA GLY A 414 -7.57 -14.41 -6.89
C GLY A 414 -7.15 -13.42 -5.80
N MET A 415 -6.56 -13.91 -4.71
CA MET A 415 -5.98 -13.08 -3.64
C MET A 415 -4.96 -12.07 -4.17
N ALA A 416 -3.93 -12.55 -4.89
CA ALA A 416 -2.91 -11.67 -5.46
C ALA A 416 -3.53 -10.66 -6.45
N SER A 417 -4.42 -11.15 -7.33
CA SER A 417 -5.01 -10.36 -8.41
C SER A 417 -5.90 -9.22 -7.89
N THR A 418 -6.69 -9.47 -6.85
CA THR A 418 -7.55 -8.45 -6.24
C THR A 418 -6.75 -7.45 -5.42
N LEU A 419 -5.78 -7.91 -4.62
CA LEU A 419 -4.90 -7.04 -3.85
C LEU A 419 -4.14 -6.08 -4.77
N ALA A 420 -3.56 -6.59 -5.85
CA ALA A 420 -2.79 -5.80 -6.80
C ALA A 420 -3.60 -4.67 -7.43
N ALA A 421 -4.84 -4.96 -7.82
CA ALA A 421 -5.69 -4.00 -8.52
C ALA A 421 -6.27 -2.94 -7.58
N VAL A 422 -6.68 -3.32 -6.36
CA VAL A 422 -7.23 -2.37 -5.37
C VAL A 422 -6.11 -1.50 -4.78
N CYS A 423 -5.01 -2.10 -4.35
CA CYS A 423 -3.93 -1.39 -3.66
C CYS A 423 -2.86 -0.82 -4.61
N ARG A 424 -2.94 -1.11 -5.91
CA ARG A 424 -1.99 -0.69 -6.96
C ARG A 424 -0.56 -1.15 -6.70
N VAL A 425 -0.40 -2.41 -6.31
CA VAL A 425 0.89 -3.00 -5.93
C VAL A 425 1.09 -4.39 -6.55
N PRO A 426 1.28 -4.49 -7.88
CA PRO A 426 1.28 -5.76 -8.59
C PRO A 426 2.43 -6.71 -8.22
N LEU A 427 3.67 -6.22 -8.10
CA LEU A 427 4.81 -7.05 -7.71
C LEU A 427 4.73 -7.41 -6.23
N THR A 428 4.36 -6.46 -5.37
CA THR A 428 4.16 -6.71 -3.94
C THR A 428 3.13 -7.81 -3.71
N SER A 429 2.00 -7.78 -4.42
CA SER A 429 0.93 -8.77 -4.22
C SER A 429 1.38 -10.18 -4.62
N THR A 430 2.12 -10.29 -5.72
CA THR A 430 2.68 -11.56 -6.20
C THR A 430 3.69 -12.12 -5.19
N LEU A 431 4.60 -11.29 -4.70
CA LEU A 431 5.63 -11.68 -3.74
C LEU A 431 5.05 -11.98 -2.36
N LEU A 432 3.99 -11.30 -1.97
CA LEU A 432 3.27 -11.56 -0.73
C LEU A 432 2.69 -12.96 -0.73
N LEU A 433 2.02 -13.34 -1.82
CA LEU A 433 1.50 -14.69 -1.95
C LEU A 433 2.63 -15.73 -1.97
N PHE A 434 3.74 -15.45 -2.67
CA PHE A 434 4.92 -16.32 -2.63
C PHE A 434 5.50 -16.49 -1.23
N GLU A 435 5.62 -15.43 -0.42
CA GLU A 435 6.16 -15.55 0.94
C GLU A 435 5.22 -16.26 1.90
N LEU A 436 3.91 -16.03 1.76
CA LEU A 436 2.91 -16.68 2.59
C LEU A 436 2.73 -18.17 2.22
N THR A 437 2.85 -18.54 0.92
CA THR A 437 2.79 -19.95 0.47
C THR A 437 4.11 -20.68 0.63
N ARG A 438 5.24 -19.96 0.50
CA ARG A 438 6.60 -20.49 0.34
C ARG A 438 6.76 -21.40 -0.87
N ASP A 439 5.92 -21.23 -1.89
CA ASP A 439 5.97 -21.99 -3.14
C ASP A 439 6.23 -21.05 -4.32
N TYR A 440 7.36 -21.25 -5.00
CA TYR A 440 7.73 -20.48 -6.19
C TYR A 440 6.82 -20.76 -7.39
N GLY A 441 6.16 -21.92 -7.43
CA GLY A 441 5.22 -22.31 -8.49
C GLY A 441 4.03 -21.35 -8.62
N ILE A 442 3.69 -20.62 -7.56
CA ILE A 442 2.60 -19.64 -7.58
C ILE A 442 2.97 -18.32 -8.29
N VAL A 443 4.25 -18.00 -8.42
CA VAL A 443 4.70 -16.70 -8.95
C VAL A 443 4.28 -16.50 -10.40
N LEU A 444 4.43 -17.53 -11.24
CA LEU A 444 4.09 -17.44 -12.65
C LEU A 444 2.58 -17.21 -12.92
N PRO A 445 1.64 -17.98 -12.34
CA PRO A 445 0.21 -17.74 -12.55
C PRO A 445 -0.27 -16.44 -11.90
N THR A 446 0.27 -16.06 -10.74
CA THR A 446 -0.09 -14.80 -10.08
C THR A 446 0.33 -13.59 -10.89
N LEU A 447 1.55 -13.55 -11.45
CA LEU A 447 1.99 -12.46 -12.33
C LEU A 447 1.04 -12.25 -13.52
N GLY A 448 0.58 -13.33 -14.16
CA GLY A 448 -0.36 -13.26 -15.27
C GLY A 448 -1.73 -12.70 -14.85
N GLY A 449 -2.32 -13.27 -13.80
CA GLY A 449 -3.63 -12.85 -13.28
C GLY A 449 -3.63 -11.41 -12.75
N VAL A 450 -2.59 -11.05 -11.98
CA VAL A 450 -2.36 -9.71 -11.44
C VAL A 450 -2.26 -8.67 -12.55
N ALA A 451 -1.47 -8.93 -13.60
CA ALA A 451 -1.31 -8.01 -14.71
C ALA A 451 -2.65 -7.69 -15.38
N LEU A 452 -3.48 -8.71 -15.65
CA LEU A 452 -4.80 -8.50 -16.24
C LEU A 452 -5.77 -7.77 -15.30
N SER A 453 -5.80 -8.14 -14.02
CA SER A 453 -6.62 -7.46 -13.02
C SER A 453 -6.28 -5.96 -12.92
N PHE A 454 -4.98 -5.65 -12.87
CA PHE A 454 -4.48 -4.28 -12.82
C PHE A 454 -4.81 -3.48 -14.09
N LEU A 455 -4.64 -4.09 -15.27
CA LEU A 455 -4.97 -3.47 -16.55
C LEU A 455 -6.47 -3.21 -16.70
N PHE A 456 -7.32 -4.12 -16.20
CA PHE A 456 -8.77 -3.95 -16.22
C PHE A 456 -9.21 -2.71 -15.44
N VAL A 457 -8.75 -2.58 -14.19
CA VAL A 457 -9.08 -1.43 -13.35
C VAL A 457 -8.52 -0.14 -13.94
N SER A 458 -7.25 -0.15 -14.38
CA SER A 458 -6.59 1.03 -14.98
C SER A 458 -7.27 1.50 -16.27
N SER A 459 -7.79 0.58 -17.07
CA SER A 459 -8.53 0.92 -18.30
C SER A 459 -9.91 1.50 -17.99
N SER A 460 -10.55 0.98 -16.94
CA SER A 460 -11.88 1.44 -16.55
C SER A 460 -11.86 2.86 -15.97
N GLU A 461 -10.81 3.23 -15.24
CA GLU A 461 -10.62 4.61 -14.74
C GLU A 461 -10.40 5.62 -15.87
N LYS A 462 -9.72 5.23 -16.96
CA LYS A 462 -9.53 6.12 -18.12
C LYS A 462 -10.84 6.44 -18.84
N LEU A 463 -11.83 5.56 -18.75
CA LEU A 463 -13.15 5.75 -19.36
C LEU A 463 -14.05 6.67 -18.52
N GLU A 464 -13.83 6.69 -17.21
CA GLU A 464 -14.40 7.69 -16.31
C GLU A 464 -13.63 9.00 -16.51
N LYS A 465 -14.07 9.83 -17.47
CA LYS A 465 -13.63 11.25 -17.55
C LYS A 465 -13.66 11.84 -16.13
N PRO A 466 -12.72 12.72 -15.75
CA PRO A 466 -12.72 13.32 -14.41
C PRO A 466 -14.05 14.01 -14.18
N GLN A 467 -14.94 13.32 -13.49
CA GLN A 467 -16.21 13.85 -13.07
C GLN A 467 -15.82 14.90 -12.03
N GLN A 468 -15.94 16.17 -12.42
CA GLN A 468 -15.91 17.27 -11.46
C GLN A 468 -16.91 16.91 -10.36
N THR A 469 -16.39 16.49 -9.22
CA THR A 469 -17.19 16.17 -8.05
C THR A 469 -17.96 17.43 -7.69
N LEU A 470 -19.29 17.34 -7.73
CA LEU A 470 -20.22 18.47 -7.53
C LEU A 470 -20.12 19.05 -6.10
N PHE A 471 -19.37 18.39 -5.21
CA PHE A 471 -19.04 18.84 -3.87
C PHE A 471 -17.59 18.49 -3.55
N PRO A 472 -16.77 19.43 -3.04
CA PRO A 472 -15.42 19.12 -2.60
C PRO A 472 -15.48 18.14 -1.41
N THR A 473 -14.93 16.94 -1.59
CA THR A 473 -14.97 15.83 -0.62
C THR A 473 -13.99 16.04 0.53
N ALA A 474 -14.22 15.39 1.68
CA ALA A 474 -13.28 15.38 2.80
C ALA A 474 -12.03 14.51 2.52
N GLY A 475 -12.04 13.66 1.49
CA GLY A 475 -10.82 13.06 0.92
C GLY A 475 -9.87 14.12 0.35
N ALA A 476 -10.42 15.13 -0.32
CA ALA A 476 -9.67 16.34 -0.66
C ALA A 476 -9.28 17.17 0.58
N ALA A 477 -9.86 16.92 1.75
CA ALA A 477 -9.42 17.49 3.02
C ALA A 477 -8.25 16.71 3.65
N ALA A 478 -8.15 15.39 3.49
CA ALA A 478 -6.98 14.59 3.88
C ALA A 478 -5.79 14.80 2.90
N ASP A 479 -6.08 14.94 1.61
CA ASP A 479 -5.09 15.38 0.61
C ASP A 479 -4.76 16.86 0.78
N ARG A 480 -5.71 17.73 1.19
CA ARG A 480 -5.41 19.11 1.61
C ARG A 480 -4.73 19.18 2.96
N GLU A 481 -4.92 18.24 3.88
CA GLU A 481 -4.24 18.20 5.19
C GLU A 481 -2.82 17.73 4.96
N SER A 482 -2.61 16.75 4.09
CA SER A 482 -1.29 16.36 3.58
C SER A 482 -0.63 17.48 2.77
N ALA A 483 -1.39 18.25 1.97
CA ALA A 483 -0.88 19.41 1.22
C ALA A 483 -0.70 20.65 2.10
N LYS A 484 -1.48 20.82 3.17
CA LYS A 484 -1.33 21.88 4.19
C LYS A 484 -0.20 21.54 5.15
N GLU A 485 0.01 20.29 5.50
CA GLU A 485 1.19 19.80 6.21
C GLU A 485 2.42 19.97 5.32
N ALA A 486 2.34 19.61 4.03
CA ALA A 486 3.41 19.88 3.07
C ALA A 486 3.66 21.39 2.93
N ALA A 487 2.63 22.24 2.93
CA ALA A 487 2.75 23.69 2.87
C ALA A 487 3.22 24.33 4.19
N ALA A 488 2.87 23.75 5.35
CA ALA A 488 3.34 24.19 6.67
C ALA A 488 4.80 23.77 6.89
N VAL A 489 5.18 22.57 6.42
CA VAL A 489 6.58 22.15 6.30
C VAL A 489 7.33 23.05 5.32
N ARG A 490 6.69 23.49 4.21
CA ARG A 490 7.24 24.47 3.27
C ARG A 490 7.43 25.86 3.90
N ALA A 491 6.47 26.33 4.70
CA ALA A 491 6.54 27.61 5.40
C ALA A 491 7.62 27.60 6.50
N ALA A 492 7.70 26.52 7.29
CA ALA A 492 8.76 26.33 8.28
C ALA A 492 10.16 26.18 7.62
N TYR A 493 10.20 25.59 6.42
CA TYR A 493 11.42 25.48 5.61
C TYR A 493 11.84 26.84 5.03
N ASP A 494 10.91 27.64 4.52
CA ASP A 494 11.19 28.98 4.00
C ASP A 494 11.61 29.97 5.11
N GLU A 495 11.08 29.83 6.33
CA GLU A 495 11.56 30.60 7.50
C GLU A 495 12.98 30.19 7.90
N GLY A 496 13.26 28.89 8.02
CA GLY A 496 14.62 28.39 8.31
C GLY A 496 15.64 28.72 7.20
N TYR A 497 15.21 28.74 5.95
CA TYR A 497 16.05 29.12 4.80
C TYR A 497 16.26 30.64 4.70
N ARG A 498 15.28 31.47 5.10
CA ARG A 498 15.47 32.93 5.22
C ARG A 498 16.46 33.29 6.33
N ASP A 499 16.45 32.60 7.45
CA ASP A 499 17.44 32.81 8.52
C ASP A 499 18.86 32.36 8.13
N CYS A 500 18.97 31.34 7.26
CA CYS A 500 20.27 30.93 6.70
C CYS A 500 20.73 31.78 5.50
N SER A 501 19.83 32.40 4.74
CA SER A 501 20.17 33.19 3.55
C SER A 501 20.31 34.70 3.82
N LEU A 502 19.69 35.22 4.88
CA LEU A 502 19.96 36.55 5.41
C LEU A 502 21.10 36.46 6.42
N GLY A 503 22.33 36.42 5.91
CA GLY A 503 23.53 36.62 6.69
C GLY A 503 23.53 37.97 7.41
N LYS A 504 22.83 38.08 8.54
CA LYS A 504 23.13 39.08 9.57
C LYS A 504 24.22 38.47 10.44
N GLY A 505 25.46 38.68 10.02
CA GLY A 505 26.62 38.47 10.87
C GLY A 505 26.51 39.34 12.12
N ASN A 506 26.06 38.75 13.22
CA ASN A 506 26.30 39.32 14.54
C ASN A 506 27.46 38.57 15.18
N LYS A 507 28.58 39.30 15.30
CA LYS A 507 29.74 38.96 16.12
C LYS A 507 29.25 38.62 17.53
N TYR A 508 29.33 37.36 17.93
CA TYR A 508 29.38 37.02 19.35
C TYR A 508 30.83 37.16 19.80
N THR A 509 31.19 38.37 20.22
CA THR A 509 32.32 38.58 21.12
C THR A 509 31.98 37.91 22.44
N VAL A 510 32.68 36.81 22.74
CA VAL A 510 32.74 36.25 24.09
C VAL A 510 33.50 37.28 24.93
N ASN A 511 32.79 37.98 25.80
CA ASN A 511 33.41 38.84 26.80
C ASN A 511 33.18 38.22 28.18
N ALA A 512 34.26 37.68 28.75
CA ALA A 512 34.36 37.35 30.16
C ALA A 512 34.68 38.64 30.93
N GLY A 513 33.96 38.93 32.01
CA GLY A 513 34.26 40.06 32.89
C GLY A 513 33.06 40.51 33.71
N GLY A 514 33.20 40.46 35.04
CA GLY A 514 32.16 40.76 36.02
C GLY A 514 31.85 42.25 36.23
N GLY A 515 30.96 42.49 37.20
CA GLY A 515 30.53 43.82 37.66
C GLY A 515 29.04 43.79 38.02
N SER A 516 28.71 43.53 39.29
CA SER A 516 28.41 44.55 40.31
C SER A 516 26.99 45.12 40.18
N SER A 517 26.12 44.67 41.08
CA SER A 517 24.82 45.24 41.40
C SER A 517 24.97 46.61 42.06
N SER A 518 24.32 47.62 41.52
CA SER A 518 23.95 48.86 42.22
C SER A 518 22.43 48.98 42.21
N MET A 519 21.81 48.75 43.36
CA MET A 519 20.49 49.26 43.71
C MET A 519 20.59 50.78 43.92
N GLY A 520 19.62 51.52 43.38
CA GLY A 520 19.37 52.92 43.67
C GLY A 520 17.87 53.12 43.83
N GLU A 521 17.53 53.67 44.99
CA GLU A 521 16.24 54.10 45.54
C GLU A 521 15.23 54.70 44.54
N ASP A 522 13.99 54.23 44.59
CA ASP A 522 12.82 54.97 45.13
C ASP A 522 11.63 54.01 45.37
#